data_AF-A0A4R5WI29-F1
#
_entry.id   AF-A0A4R5WI29-F1
#
_cell.length_a   1.000
_cell.length_b   1.000
_cell.length_c   1.000
_cell.angle_alpha   90.00
_cell.angle_beta   90.00
_cell.angle_gamma   90.00
#
_symmetry.space_group_name_H-M   'P 1'
#
loop_
_entity.id
_entity.type
_entity.pdbx_description
1 polymer ?
#
loop_
_entity_poly.entity_id
_entity_poly.type
_entity_poly.pdbx_seq_one_letter_code
_entity_poly.pdbx_strand_id
1 'polypeptide(L)'
;MDVMLATYRAGAHVKSARGDTSGAEHRLSEGLGHARALGLPRLEAALKLALISVATLSGNEIDKTLARRVMAHGVQDCVERGDLTAEFREDAQIRLLLLDGRPAASTSACERARVRLDNTDKLRRPRAHLQARIQYARCLTVAGLDEKAQWVLAPALKTCAALGLSRLLVDEGPVMLRVARDVAAGWETVDVATAADISDFVHKLEAASLHHTG
;
A
#
# COMPACT_ATOMS: atom_id res chain seq x y z
N MET A 1 4.31 5.90 20.25
CA MET A 1 4.12 4.94 19.14
C MET A 1 4.28 5.65 17.80
N ASP A 2 3.44 6.64 17.48
CA ASP A 2 3.41 7.28 16.15
C ASP A 2 4.74 7.96 15.77
N VAL A 3 5.41 8.59 16.74
CA VAL A 3 6.75 9.17 16.55
C VAL A 3 7.78 8.10 16.17
N MET A 4 7.80 6.95 16.85
CA MET A 4 8.73 5.87 16.53
C MET A 4 8.47 5.30 15.13
N LEU A 5 7.20 5.05 14.80
CA LEU A 5 6.82 4.58 13.47
C LEU A 5 7.26 5.56 12.37
N ALA A 6 7.01 6.85 12.58
CA ALA A 6 7.43 7.91 11.66
C ALA A 6 8.95 7.94 11.50
N THR A 7 9.72 7.84 12.59
CA THR A 7 11.19 7.84 12.54
C THR A 7 11.76 6.65 11.75
N TYR A 8 11.25 5.43 12.00
CA TYR A 8 11.72 4.26 11.26
C TYR A 8 11.34 4.31 9.79
N ARG A 9 10.09 4.70 9.47
CA ARG A 9 9.63 4.84 8.09
C ARG A 9 10.41 5.93 7.35
N ALA A 10 10.59 7.11 7.95
CA ALA A 10 11.36 8.19 7.35
C ALA A 10 12.81 7.76 7.07
N GLY A 11 13.46 7.11 8.03
CA GLY A 11 14.82 6.58 7.84
C GLY A 11 14.89 5.54 6.71
N ALA A 12 13.93 4.63 6.65
CA ALA A 12 13.84 3.64 5.57
C ALA A 12 13.61 4.31 4.21
N HIS A 13 12.71 5.29 4.13
CA HIS A 13 12.43 6.04 2.90
C HIS A 13 13.66 6.82 2.41
N VAL A 14 14.39 7.50 3.31
CA VAL A 14 15.62 8.22 2.94
C VAL A 14 16.67 7.28 2.35
N LYS A 15 16.80 6.07 2.91
CA LYS A 15 17.73 5.05 2.40
C LYS A 15 17.27 4.49 1.05
N SER A 16 16.00 4.11 0.94
CA SER A 16 15.40 3.64 -0.32
C SER A 16 15.53 4.68 -1.44
N ALA A 17 15.32 5.96 -1.14
CA ALA A 17 15.48 7.06 -2.09
C ALA A 17 16.94 7.31 -2.54
N ARG A 18 17.91 6.66 -1.91
CA ARG A 18 19.33 6.68 -2.29
C ARG A 18 19.79 5.36 -2.94
N GLY A 19 18.85 4.47 -3.27
CA GLY A 19 19.14 3.12 -3.75
C GLY A 19 19.64 2.16 -2.65
N ASP A 20 19.71 2.59 -1.38
CA ASP A 20 20.15 1.77 -0.24
C ASP A 20 18.98 0.94 0.31
N THR A 21 18.47 -0.01 -0.48
CA THR A 21 17.37 -0.89 -0.06
C THR A 21 17.76 -1.76 1.13
N SER A 22 18.97 -2.32 1.13
CA SER A 22 19.46 -3.15 2.24
C SER A 22 19.49 -2.36 3.55
N GLY A 23 19.96 -1.11 3.51
CA GLY A 23 19.91 -0.24 4.67
C GLY A 23 18.47 0.11 5.08
N ALA A 24 17.55 0.29 4.14
CA ALA A 24 16.14 0.55 4.44
C ALA A 24 15.51 -0.63 5.20
N GLU A 25 15.75 -1.85 4.72
CA GLU A 25 15.32 -3.09 5.38
C GLU A 25 15.97 -3.27 6.76
N HIS A 26 17.26 -2.99 6.87
CA HIS A 26 17.98 -3.02 8.15
C HIS A 26 17.35 -2.04 9.15
N ARG A 27 17.09 -0.80 8.73
CA ARG A 27 16.46 0.22 9.59
C ARG A 27 15.10 -0.19 10.12
N LEU A 28 14.28 -0.84 9.28
CA LEU A 28 12.98 -1.37 9.69
C LEU A 28 13.13 -2.59 10.62
N SER A 29 14.14 -3.43 10.38
CA SER A 29 14.44 -4.59 11.21
C SER A 29 14.92 -4.21 12.61
N GLU A 30 15.73 -3.15 12.74
CA GLU A 30 16.07 -2.55 14.04
C GLU A 30 14.79 -2.11 14.79
N GLY A 31 13.90 -1.40 14.10
CA GLY A 31 12.62 -0.97 14.67
C GLY A 31 11.76 -2.14 15.12
N LEU A 32 11.75 -3.25 14.39
CA LEU A 32 11.06 -4.48 14.78
C LEU A 32 11.67 -5.13 16.03
N GLY A 33 13.00 -5.05 16.19
CA GLY A 33 13.67 -5.46 17.43
C GLY A 33 13.19 -4.64 18.62
N HIS A 34 13.21 -3.32 18.49
CA HIS A 34 12.75 -2.39 19.53
C HIS A 34 11.26 -2.55 19.86
N ALA A 35 10.40 -2.69 18.85
CA ALA A 35 8.96 -2.89 19.05
C ALA A 35 8.68 -4.17 19.86
N ARG A 36 9.41 -5.25 19.59
CA ARG A 36 9.30 -6.52 20.32
C ARG A 36 9.81 -6.41 21.76
N ALA A 37 10.99 -5.81 21.94
CA ALA A 37 11.57 -5.61 23.27
C ALA A 37 10.66 -4.78 24.19
N LEU A 38 9.91 -3.84 23.62
CA LEU A 38 8.99 -2.96 24.35
C LEU A 38 7.54 -3.47 24.39
N GLY A 39 7.24 -4.64 23.80
CA GLY A 39 5.88 -5.19 23.77
C GLY A 39 4.87 -4.28 23.05
N LEU A 40 5.25 -3.67 21.92
CA LEU A 40 4.44 -2.72 21.15
C LEU A 40 3.83 -3.36 19.89
N PRO A 41 2.72 -4.12 19.98
CA PRO A 41 2.19 -4.92 18.87
C PRO A 41 1.75 -4.07 17.67
N ARG A 42 1.20 -2.88 17.92
CA ARG A 42 0.79 -1.94 16.86
C ARG A 42 1.99 -1.44 16.05
N LEU A 43 3.09 -1.10 16.72
CA LEU A 43 4.32 -0.67 16.06
C LEU A 43 4.94 -1.84 15.29
N GLU A 44 4.98 -3.03 15.90
CA GLU A 44 5.49 -4.23 15.25
C GLU A 44 4.72 -4.56 13.96
N ALA A 45 3.38 -4.57 14.00
CA ALA A 45 2.55 -4.80 12.82
C ALA A 45 2.81 -3.76 11.72
N ALA A 46 2.88 -2.47 12.08
CA ALA A 46 3.12 -1.38 11.15
C ALA A 46 4.52 -1.44 10.48
N LEU A 47 5.53 -1.91 11.21
CA LEU A 47 6.89 -2.09 10.70
C LEU A 47 7.04 -3.36 9.85
N LYS A 48 6.33 -4.45 10.18
CA LYS A 48 6.26 -5.65 9.32
C LYS A 48 5.66 -5.29 7.96
N LEU A 49 4.56 -4.53 7.96
CA LEU A 49 3.96 -4.00 6.73
C LEU A 49 4.98 -3.16 5.94
N ALA A 50 5.66 -2.21 6.60
CA ALA A 50 6.63 -1.36 5.94
C ALA A 50 7.79 -2.18 5.31
N LEU A 51 8.28 -3.20 6.01
CA LEU A 51 9.36 -4.07 5.52
C LEU A 51 8.91 -4.86 4.28
N ILE A 52 7.71 -5.43 4.31
CA ILE A 52 7.11 -6.12 3.15
C ILE A 52 6.96 -5.14 1.98
N SER A 53 6.51 -3.91 2.22
CA SER A 53 6.36 -2.90 1.17
C SER A 53 7.70 -2.53 0.53
N VAL A 54 8.74 -2.26 1.32
CA VAL A 54 10.07 -1.93 0.82
C VAL A 54 10.66 -3.07 -0.01
N ALA A 55 10.58 -4.30 0.48
CA ALA A 55 11.07 -5.47 -0.24
C ALA A 55 10.32 -5.66 -1.57
N THR A 56 8.99 -5.53 -1.55
CA THR A 56 8.15 -5.63 -2.77
C THR A 56 8.51 -4.56 -3.81
N LEU A 57 8.68 -3.30 -3.38
CA LEU A 57 9.01 -2.20 -4.28
C LEU A 57 10.40 -2.35 -4.91
N SER A 58 11.32 -2.99 -4.19
CA SER A 58 12.69 -3.18 -4.64
C SER A 58 12.90 -4.48 -5.42
N GLY A 59 11.86 -5.32 -5.53
CA GLY A 59 11.97 -6.66 -6.13
C GLY A 59 12.78 -7.66 -5.31
N ASN A 60 13.04 -7.36 -4.03
CA ASN A 60 13.77 -8.25 -3.13
C ASN A 60 12.87 -9.41 -2.67
N GLU A 61 13.48 -10.57 -2.47
CA GLU A 61 12.79 -11.69 -1.83
C GLU A 61 12.40 -11.34 -0.39
N ILE A 62 11.18 -11.70 -0.01
CA ILE A 62 10.73 -11.58 1.37
C ILE A 62 11.23 -12.77 2.16
N ASP A 63 11.82 -12.51 3.33
CA ASP A 63 12.21 -13.53 4.28
C ASP A 63 11.05 -14.49 4.58
N LYS A 64 11.26 -15.78 4.28
CA LYS A 64 10.22 -16.83 4.41
C LYS A 64 9.74 -17.00 5.85
N THR A 65 10.59 -16.73 6.84
CA THR A 65 10.21 -16.82 8.26
C THR A 65 9.30 -15.66 8.66
N LEU A 66 9.57 -14.46 8.15
CA LEU A 66 8.72 -13.29 8.32
C LEU A 66 7.36 -13.52 7.66
N ALA A 67 7.35 -13.96 6.40
CA ALA A 67 6.12 -14.27 5.67
C ALA A 67 5.26 -15.28 6.44
N ARG A 68 5.86 -16.39 6.92
CA ARG A 68 5.15 -17.38 7.73
C ARG A 68 4.57 -16.80 9.02
N ARG A 69 5.33 -15.97 9.75
CA ARG A 69 4.85 -15.32 10.98
C ARG A 69 3.70 -14.36 10.73
N VAL A 70 3.73 -13.61 9.63
CA VAL A 70 2.63 -12.70 9.25
C VAL A 70 1.38 -13.50 8.89
N MET A 71 1.52 -14.56 8.10
CA MET A 71 0.40 -15.41 7.70
C MET A 71 -0.18 -16.24 8.86
N ALA A 72 0.61 -16.53 9.91
CA ALA A 72 0.15 -17.28 11.08
C ALA A 72 -0.92 -16.55 11.92
N HIS A 73 -1.11 -15.24 11.74
CA HIS A 73 -2.15 -14.49 12.46
C HIS A 73 -3.59 -14.79 12.00
N GLY A 74 -3.80 -15.63 10.97
CA GLY A 74 -5.12 -15.91 10.41
C GLY A 74 -5.74 -14.71 9.70
N VAL A 75 -6.95 -14.86 9.17
CA VAL A 75 -7.73 -13.73 8.63
C VAL A 75 -8.03 -12.77 9.79
N GLN A 76 -7.74 -11.47 9.62
CA GLN A 76 -8.01 -10.51 10.69
C GLN A 76 -9.50 -10.14 10.67
N ASP A 77 -10.16 -10.30 11.81
CA ASP A 77 -11.51 -9.79 11.99
C ASP A 77 -11.44 -8.26 12.15
N CYS A 78 -11.58 -7.53 11.04
CA CYS A 78 -11.58 -6.07 11.04
C CYS A 78 -12.94 -5.47 11.48
N VAL A 79 -13.83 -6.27 12.07
CA VAL A 79 -15.17 -5.82 12.52
C VAL A 79 -15.09 -4.82 13.67
N GLU A 80 -14.06 -4.89 14.51
CA GLU A 80 -13.78 -3.81 15.48
C GLU A 80 -13.20 -2.58 14.76
N ARG A 81 -14.12 -1.68 14.37
CA ARG A 81 -13.84 -0.41 13.70
C ARG A 81 -12.76 0.38 14.45
N GLY A 82 -11.51 0.31 13.97
CA GLY A 82 -10.40 1.12 14.47
C GLY A 82 -9.24 0.37 15.11
N ASP A 83 -9.24 -0.97 15.16
CA ASP A 83 -8.02 -1.70 15.55
C ASP A 83 -6.95 -1.60 14.45
N LEU A 84 -6.10 -0.58 14.58
CA LEU A 84 -4.97 -0.34 13.70
C LEU A 84 -3.99 -1.52 13.65
N THR A 85 -3.90 -2.34 14.71
CA THR A 85 -3.01 -3.50 14.72
C THR A 85 -3.52 -4.57 13.77
N ALA A 86 -4.80 -4.93 13.87
CA ALA A 86 -5.47 -5.83 12.94
C ALA A 86 -5.39 -5.30 11.50
N GLU A 87 -5.62 -4.00 11.27
CA GLU A 87 -5.52 -3.40 9.94
C GLU A 87 -4.12 -3.52 9.32
N PHE A 88 -3.06 -3.26 10.10
CA PHE A 88 -1.69 -3.43 9.60
C PHE A 88 -1.34 -4.89 9.32
N ARG A 89 -1.84 -5.83 10.12
CA ARG A 89 -1.66 -7.27 9.89
C ARG A 89 -2.39 -7.71 8.62
N GLU A 90 -3.63 -7.27 8.45
CA GLU A 90 -4.45 -7.56 7.27
C GLU A 90 -3.77 -7.06 6.00
N ASP A 91 -3.26 -5.82 6.02
CA ASP A 91 -2.54 -5.25 4.88
C ASP A 91 -1.27 -6.05 4.53
N ALA A 92 -0.49 -6.41 5.55
CA ALA A 92 0.71 -7.22 5.37
C ALA A 92 0.38 -8.59 4.77
N GLN A 93 -0.69 -9.25 5.22
CA GLN A 93 -1.13 -10.54 4.70
C GLN A 93 -1.65 -10.44 3.26
N ILE A 94 -2.44 -9.42 2.92
CA ILE A 94 -2.88 -9.17 1.54
C ILE A 94 -1.67 -9.00 0.61
N ARG A 95 -0.66 -8.21 1.01
CA ARG A 95 0.56 -8.04 0.20
C ARG A 95 1.32 -9.35 0.00
N LEU A 96 1.41 -10.20 1.03
CA LEU A 96 2.02 -11.53 0.88
C LEU A 96 1.22 -12.46 -0.03
N LEU A 97 -0.12 -12.41 0.02
CA LEU A 97 -0.98 -13.17 -0.90
C LEU A 97 -0.76 -12.74 -2.36
N LEU A 98 -0.59 -11.44 -2.62
CA LEU A 98 -0.29 -10.95 -3.97
C LEU A 98 1.08 -11.41 -4.48
N LEU A 99 2.06 -11.56 -3.58
CA LEU A 99 3.40 -12.04 -3.93
C LEU A 99 3.47 -13.55 -4.14
N ASP A 100 2.58 -14.32 -3.52
CA ASP A 100 2.47 -15.76 -3.71
C ASP A 100 2.11 -16.12 -5.17
N GLY A 101 1.42 -15.22 -5.88
CA GLY A 101 1.17 -15.30 -7.32
C GLY A 101 0.22 -16.42 -7.77
N ARG A 102 -0.19 -17.33 -6.88
CA ARG A 102 -1.17 -18.38 -7.22
C ARG A 102 -2.56 -17.76 -7.40
N PRO A 103 -3.38 -18.25 -8.35
CA PRO A 103 -4.73 -17.73 -8.58
C PRO A 103 -5.60 -17.72 -7.32
N ALA A 104 -5.55 -18.78 -6.51
CA ALA A 104 -6.29 -18.84 -5.25
C ALA A 104 -5.87 -17.78 -4.23
N ALA A 105 -4.56 -17.48 -4.14
CA ALA A 105 -4.05 -16.44 -3.26
C ALA A 105 -4.47 -15.05 -3.76
N SER A 106 -4.43 -14.82 -5.07
CA SER A 106 -4.92 -13.59 -5.69
C SER A 106 -6.42 -13.37 -5.46
N THR A 107 -7.24 -14.41 -5.61
CA THR A 107 -8.68 -14.35 -5.30
C THR A 107 -8.92 -14.01 -3.84
N SER A 108 -8.18 -14.66 -2.91
CA SER A 108 -8.27 -14.36 -1.48
C SER A 108 -7.84 -12.91 -1.17
N ALA A 109 -6.78 -12.41 -1.79
CA ALA A 109 -6.34 -11.02 -1.63
C ALA A 109 -7.42 -10.03 -2.08
N CYS A 110 -8.03 -10.26 -3.25
CA CYS A 110 -9.13 -9.45 -3.77
C CYS A 110 -10.35 -9.44 -2.83
N GLU A 111 -10.77 -10.61 -2.35
CA GLU A 111 -11.92 -10.72 -1.44
C GLU A 111 -11.66 -9.98 -0.12
N ARG A 112 -10.50 -10.21 0.49
CA ARG A 112 -10.11 -9.58 1.75
C ARG A 112 -9.98 -8.07 1.63
N ALA A 113 -9.35 -7.58 0.56
CA ALA A 113 -9.25 -6.15 0.29
C ALA A 113 -10.62 -5.49 0.06
N ARG A 114 -11.55 -6.19 -0.61
CA ARG A 114 -12.94 -5.74 -0.78
C ARG A 114 -13.66 -5.64 0.56
N VAL A 115 -13.63 -6.69 1.37
CA VAL A 115 -14.27 -6.70 2.70
C VAL A 115 -13.71 -5.59 3.59
N ARG A 116 -12.39 -5.36 3.56
CA ARG A 116 -11.75 -4.24 4.26
C ARG A 116 -12.29 -2.88 3.80
N LEU A 117 -12.40 -2.67 2.49
CA LEU A 117 -12.97 -1.43 1.94
C LEU A 117 -14.42 -1.23 2.37
N ASP A 118 -15.25 -2.27 2.24
CA ASP A 118 -16.68 -2.23 2.57
C ASP A 118 -16.92 -1.92 4.06
N ASN A 119 -16.07 -2.43 4.95
CA ASN A 119 -16.18 -2.23 6.40
C ASN A 119 -15.53 -0.93 6.90
N THR A 120 -14.71 -0.25 6.09
CA THR A 120 -14.06 1.00 6.51
C THR A 120 -14.99 2.18 6.31
N ASP A 121 -15.46 2.77 7.42
CA ASP A 121 -16.35 3.93 7.39
C ASP A 121 -15.67 5.16 6.76
N LYS A 122 -16.12 5.54 5.55
CA LYS A 122 -15.59 6.68 4.79
C LYS A 122 -15.76 8.02 5.52
N LEU A 123 -16.87 8.22 6.24
CA LEU A 123 -17.17 9.49 6.91
C LEU A 123 -16.31 9.67 8.16
N ARG A 124 -16.13 8.59 8.93
CA ARG A 124 -15.34 8.62 10.16
C ARG A 124 -13.84 8.48 9.91
N ARG A 125 -13.44 7.77 8.86
CA ARG A 125 -12.04 7.40 8.59
C ARG A 125 -11.68 7.55 7.10
N PRO A 126 -11.79 8.76 6.53
CA PRO A 126 -11.66 8.99 5.09
C PRO A 126 -10.29 8.55 4.53
N ARG A 127 -9.21 8.77 5.28
CA ARG A 127 -7.86 8.34 4.88
C ARG A 127 -7.71 6.81 4.84
N ALA A 128 -8.23 6.11 5.84
CA ALA A 128 -8.17 4.65 5.88
C ALA A 128 -9.00 4.04 4.74
N HIS A 129 -10.18 4.59 4.48
CA HIS A 129 -11.03 4.16 3.37
C HIS A 129 -10.35 4.42 2.01
N LEU A 130 -9.67 5.55 1.84
CA LEU A 130 -8.87 5.84 0.64
C LEU A 130 -7.74 4.81 0.44
N GLN A 131 -7.01 4.46 1.50
CA GLN A 131 -5.95 3.45 1.45
C GLN A 131 -6.50 2.05 1.12
N ALA A 132 -7.60 1.64 1.75
CA ALA A 132 -8.26 0.35 1.45
C ALA A 132 -8.72 0.28 -0.01
N ARG A 133 -9.22 1.37 -0.57
CA ARG A 133 -9.63 1.44 -1.98
C ARG A 133 -8.45 1.29 -2.93
N ILE A 134 -7.35 1.97 -2.65
CA ILE A 134 -6.11 1.87 -3.45
C ILE A 134 -5.57 0.43 -3.39
N GLN A 135 -5.55 -0.19 -2.21
CA GLN A 135 -5.13 -1.59 -2.05
C GLN A 135 -6.04 -2.56 -2.82
N TYR A 136 -7.36 -2.36 -2.79
CA TYR A 136 -8.29 -3.19 -3.54
C TYR A 136 -8.10 -3.05 -5.06
N ALA A 137 -7.91 -1.83 -5.56
CA ALA A 137 -7.57 -1.61 -6.97
C ALA A 137 -6.28 -2.35 -7.35
N ARG A 138 -5.25 -2.31 -6.51
CA ARG A 138 -4.01 -3.08 -6.73
C ARG A 138 -4.25 -4.58 -6.81
N CYS A 139 -5.07 -5.14 -5.91
CA CYS A 139 -5.39 -6.57 -5.93
C CYS A 139 -6.06 -6.96 -7.24
N LEU A 140 -7.03 -6.14 -7.71
CA LEU A 140 -7.71 -6.36 -8.98
C LEU A 140 -6.75 -6.33 -10.16
N THR A 141 -5.82 -5.38 -10.20
CA THR A 141 -4.81 -5.30 -11.26
C THR A 141 -3.88 -6.51 -11.28
N VAL A 142 -3.40 -6.96 -10.11
CA VAL A 142 -2.57 -8.18 -10.03
C VAL A 142 -3.36 -9.42 -10.46
N ALA A 143 -4.67 -9.45 -10.22
CA ALA A 143 -5.56 -10.51 -10.69
C ALA A 143 -5.94 -10.40 -12.18
N GLY A 144 -5.47 -9.38 -12.91
CA GLY A 144 -5.80 -9.14 -14.32
C GLY A 144 -7.20 -8.56 -14.58
N LEU A 145 -7.85 -8.01 -13.54
CA LEU A 145 -9.18 -7.39 -13.63
C LEU A 145 -9.06 -5.87 -13.84
N ASP A 146 -8.37 -5.47 -14.91
CA ASP A 146 -7.91 -4.09 -15.11
C ASP A 146 -9.05 -3.06 -15.22
N GLU A 147 -10.11 -3.34 -15.98
CA GLU A 147 -11.27 -2.43 -16.10
C GLU A 147 -11.90 -2.14 -14.74
N LYS A 148 -12.08 -3.18 -13.93
CA LYS A 148 -12.63 -3.05 -12.58
C LYS A 148 -11.66 -2.31 -11.66
N ALA A 149 -10.35 -2.55 -11.80
CA ALA A 149 -9.33 -1.83 -11.05
C ALA A 149 -9.36 -0.33 -11.35
N GLN A 150 -9.46 0.05 -12.63
CA GLN A 150 -9.58 1.44 -13.06
C GLN A 150 -10.83 2.10 -12.47
N TRP A 151 -11.98 1.43 -12.55
CA TRP A 151 -13.24 1.93 -11.98
C TRP A 151 -13.16 2.16 -10.47
N VAL A 152 -12.55 1.21 -9.73
CA VAL A 152 -12.33 1.33 -8.28
C VAL A 152 -11.32 2.44 -7.96
N LEU A 153 -10.28 2.60 -8.78
CA LEU A 153 -9.21 3.58 -8.54
C LEU A 153 -9.64 5.02 -8.84
N ALA A 154 -10.47 5.25 -9.86
CA ALA A 154 -10.86 6.59 -10.34
C ALA A 154 -11.25 7.58 -9.23
N PRO A 155 -12.19 7.27 -8.30
CA PRO A 155 -12.54 8.21 -7.23
C PRO A 155 -11.41 8.42 -6.21
N ALA A 156 -10.56 7.41 -5.99
CA ALA A 156 -9.37 7.56 -5.15
C ALA A 156 -8.33 8.47 -5.81
N LEU A 157 -8.11 8.31 -7.12
CA LEU A 157 -7.17 9.13 -7.88
C LEU A 157 -7.59 10.60 -7.88
N LYS A 158 -8.87 10.90 -8.12
CA LYS A 158 -9.43 12.26 -7.99
C LYS A 158 -9.18 12.86 -6.60
N THR A 159 -9.41 12.08 -5.55
CA THR A 159 -9.16 12.52 -4.16
C THR A 159 -7.67 12.77 -3.90
N CYS A 160 -6.80 11.91 -4.43
CA CYS A 160 -5.35 12.07 -4.27
C CYS A 160 -4.81 13.29 -5.02
N ALA A 161 -5.30 13.54 -6.23
CA ALA A 161 -4.94 14.71 -7.03
C ALA A 161 -5.34 16.01 -6.31
N ALA A 162 -6.59 16.09 -5.83
CA ALA A 162 -7.09 17.27 -5.12
C ALA A 162 -6.35 17.55 -3.79
N LEU A 163 -5.80 16.53 -3.13
CA LEU A 163 -5.15 16.65 -1.82
C LEU A 163 -3.61 16.51 -1.89
N GLY A 164 -3.02 16.35 -3.07
CA GLY A 164 -1.58 16.13 -3.24
C GLY A 164 -1.04 14.86 -2.58
N LEU A 165 -1.86 13.80 -2.45
CA LEU A 165 -1.51 12.57 -1.72
C LEU A 165 -0.75 11.55 -2.59
N SER A 166 0.32 11.99 -3.25
CA SER A 166 1.11 11.19 -4.20
C SER A 166 1.65 9.89 -3.61
N ARG A 167 2.14 9.96 -2.37
CA ARG A 167 2.80 8.83 -1.70
C ARG A 167 1.89 7.61 -1.52
N LEU A 168 0.57 7.80 -1.39
CA LEU A 168 -0.37 6.70 -1.26
C LEU A 168 -0.43 5.79 -2.50
N LEU A 169 -0.08 6.31 -3.67
CA LEU A 169 -0.02 5.53 -4.92
C LEU A 169 1.39 5.03 -5.20
N VAL A 170 2.41 5.86 -4.95
CA VAL A 170 3.82 5.47 -5.16
C VAL A 170 4.20 4.27 -4.28
N ASP A 171 3.76 4.23 -3.02
CA ASP A 171 4.06 3.12 -2.10
C ASP A 171 3.38 1.80 -2.46
N GLU A 172 2.42 1.81 -3.39
CA GLU A 172 1.81 0.59 -3.95
C GLU A 172 2.60 0.00 -5.13
N GLY A 173 3.56 0.76 -5.65
CA GLY A 173 4.49 0.32 -6.67
C GLY A 173 4.07 0.60 -8.11
N PRO A 174 4.93 0.22 -9.08
CA PRO A 174 4.81 0.65 -10.48
C PRO A 174 3.52 0.17 -11.16
N VAL A 175 2.95 -0.94 -10.69
CA VAL A 175 1.66 -1.45 -11.17
C VAL A 175 0.55 -0.42 -11.00
N MET A 176 0.54 0.34 -9.90
CA MET A 176 -0.49 1.35 -9.65
C MET A 176 -0.28 2.62 -10.46
N LEU A 177 0.96 2.94 -10.83
CA LEU A 177 1.24 4.07 -11.73
C LEU A 177 0.67 3.83 -13.12
N ARG A 178 0.79 2.59 -13.63
CA ARG A 178 0.18 2.19 -14.90
C ARG A 178 -1.34 2.39 -14.86
N VAL A 179 -2.01 1.84 -13.84
CA VAL A 179 -3.48 1.95 -13.71
C VAL A 179 -3.91 3.41 -13.53
N ALA A 180 -3.14 4.22 -12.79
CA ALA A 180 -3.43 5.65 -12.65
C ALA A 180 -3.36 6.39 -14.00
N ARG A 181 -2.40 6.04 -14.86
CA ARG A 181 -2.30 6.58 -16.23
C ARG A 181 -3.50 6.17 -17.09
N ASP A 182 -3.87 4.89 -17.05
CA ASP A 182 -5.03 4.39 -17.81
C ASP A 182 -6.33 5.08 -17.37
N VAL A 183 -6.49 5.30 -16.06
CA VAL A 183 -7.59 6.10 -15.52
C VAL A 183 -7.53 7.54 -16.03
N ALA A 184 -6.38 8.21 -15.95
CA ALA A 184 -6.23 9.60 -16.38
C ALA A 184 -6.66 9.79 -17.84
N ALA A 185 -6.20 8.90 -18.73
CA ALA A 185 -6.59 8.91 -20.14
C ALA A 185 -8.12 8.74 -20.35
N GLY A 186 -8.79 7.94 -19.52
CA GLY A 186 -10.24 7.79 -19.56
C GLY A 186 -11.02 9.05 -19.13
N TRP A 187 -10.47 9.85 -18.21
CA TRP A 187 -11.11 11.07 -17.69
C TRP A 187 -11.12 12.25 -18.67
N GLU A 188 -10.20 12.27 -19.64
CA GLU A 188 -10.15 13.29 -20.70
C GLU A 188 -11.47 13.42 -21.46
N THR A 189 -12.27 12.35 -21.48
CA THR A 189 -13.57 12.29 -22.16
C THR A 189 -14.77 12.75 -21.30
N VAL A 190 -14.58 12.96 -20.00
CA VAL A 190 -15.68 13.16 -19.03
C VAL A 190 -15.70 14.58 -18.46
N ASP A 191 -14.56 15.10 -18.02
CA ASP A 191 -14.45 16.44 -17.41
C ASP A 191 -13.03 16.99 -17.62
N VAL A 192 -12.88 17.97 -18.51
CA VAL A 192 -11.59 18.54 -18.93
C VAL A 192 -10.80 19.13 -17.76
N ALA A 193 -11.46 19.79 -16.80
CA ALA A 193 -10.76 20.41 -15.67
C ALA A 193 -10.26 19.35 -14.68
N THR A 194 -11.12 18.40 -14.31
CA THR A 194 -10.71 17.26 -13.46
C THR A 194 -9.64 16.40 -14.16
N ALA A 195 -9.72 16.24 -15.49
CA ALA A 195 -8.74 15.49 -16.28
C ALA A 195 -7.35 16.14 -16.26
N ALA A 196 -7.27 17.48 -16.35
CA ALA A 196 -6.01 18.21 -16.24
C ALA A 196 -5.37 18.00 -14.86
N ASP A 197 -6.13 18.18 -13.77
CA ASP A 197 -5.65 17.99 -12.41
C ASP A 197 -5.14 16.55 -12.15
N ILE A 198 -5.88 15.55 -12.65
CA ILE A 198 -5.50 14.15 -12.53
C ILE A 198 -4.24 13.87 -13.37
N SER A 199 -4.16 14.38 -14.60
CA SER A 199 -3.03 14.15 -15.49
C SER A 199 -1.74 14.79 -14.95
N ASP A 200 -1.81 16.03 -14.48
CA ASP A 200 -0.69 16.70 -13.79
C ASP A 200 -0.24 15.92 -12.57
N PHE A 201 -1.19 15.37 -11.81
CA PHE A 201 -0.89 14.54 -10.66
C PHE A 201 -0.19 13.23 -11.07
N VAL A 202 -0.64 12.54 -12.13
CA VAL A 202 0.03 11.33 -12.64
C VAL A 202 1.46 11.63 -13.10
N HIS A 203 1.70 12.74 -13.82
CA HIS A 203 3.07 13.14 -14.20
C HIS A 203 3.97 13.35 -12.97
N LYS A 204 3.44 13.95 -11.89
CA LYS A 204 4.16 14.10 -10.61
C LYS A 204 4.44 12.74 -9.95
N LEU A 205 3.53 11.77 -10.05
CA LEU A 205 3.76 10.41 -9.53
C LEU A 205 4.92 9.73 -10.25
N GLU A 206 4.97 9.84 -11.58
CA GLU A 206 6.01 9.23 -12.40
C GLU A 206 7.39 9.84 -12.09
N ALA A 207 7.48 11.17 -11.99
CA ALA A 207 8.70 11.85 -11.56
C ALA A 207 9.15 11.38 -10.17
N ALA A 208 8.23 11.25 -9.21
CA ALA A 208 8.53 10.76 -7.87
C ALA A 208 8.99 9.29 -7.84
N SER A 209 8.54 8.47 -8.80
CA SER A 209 8.94 7.07 -8.92
C SER A 209 10.29 6.89 -9.62
N LEU A 210 10.66 7.78 -10.55
CA LEU A 210 11.94 7.71 -11.26
C LEU A 210 13.14 8.01 -10.35
N HIS A 211 12.95 8.84 -9.32
CA HIS A 211 13.94 9.03 -8.27
C HIS A 211 14.18 7.78 -7.38
N HIS A 212 13.49 6.66 -7.64
CA HIS A 212 13.72 5.37 -6.98
C HIS A 212 14.55 4.37 -7.82
N THR A 213 14.76 4.66 -9.10
CA THR A 213 15.42 3.74 -10.06
C THR A 213 16.79 4.24 -10.56
N GLY A 214 17.31 5.33 -10.00
CA GLY A 214 18.61 5.93 -10.33
C GLY A 214 19.67 5.68 -9.26
#